data_AF-X1SME6-F1
#
_entry.id   AF-X1SME6-F1
#
_cell.length_a   1.000
_cell.length_b   1.000
_cell.length_c   1.000
_cell.angle_alpha   90.00
_cell.angle_beta   90.00
_cell.angle_gamma   90.00
#
_symmetry.space_group_name_H-M   'P 1'
#
loop_
_entity.id
_entity.type
_entity.pdbx_description
1 polymer ?
#
loop_
_entity_poly.entity_id
_entity_poly.type
_entity_poly.pdbx_seq_one_letter_code
_entity_poly.pdbx_strand_id
1 'polypeptide(L)' 'MKQGIEEKITRVYQHYEIRKTGRKRLICGPYWFGYWQENGKQRRVYIGKEMPAGLKYLIDGRFKKPGYKNYAWPGRAR' A
#
# COMPACT_ATOMS: atom_id res chain seq x y z
N MET A 1 -14.38 -5.87 10.33
CA MET A 1 -13.82 -5.49 9.01
C MET A 1 -14.56 -6.30 7.95
N LYS A 2 -14.96 -5.71 6.82
CA LYS A 2 -15.76 -6.41 5.79
C LYS A 2 -14.87 -7.42 5.05
N GLN A 3 -14.90 -8.69 5.47
CA GLN A 3 -14.07 -9.80 4.95
C GLN A 3 -14.07 -9.89 3.41
N GLY A 4 -15.15 -9.53 2.72
CA GLY A 4 -15.21 -9.60 1.25
C GLY A 4 -14.49 -8.48 0.48
N ILE A 5 -13.99 -7.42 1.14
CA ILE A 5 -13.23 -6.37 0.43
C ILE A 5 -11.76 -6.76 0.30
N GLU A 6 -11.21 -7.51 1.26
CA GLU A 6 -9.78 -7.87 1.27
C GLU A 6 -9.40 -8.76 0.08
N GLU A 7 -10.28 -9.69 -0.30
CA GLU A 7 -10.09 -10.58 -1.46
C GLU A 7 -10.10 -9.84 -2.80
N LYS A 8 -10.78 -8.68 -2.87
CA LYS A 8 -10.80 -7.86 -4.08
C LYS A 8 -9.53 -7.05 -4.26
N ILE A 9 -8.78 -6.80 -3.19
CA ILE A 9 -7.59 -5.95 -3.23
C ILE A 9 -6.53 -6.61 -4.09
N THR A 10 -6.12 -5.92 -5.16
CA THR A 10 -5.07 -6.37 -6.08
C THR A 10 -3.75 -5.66 -5.84
N ARG A 11 -3.78 -4.46 -5.24
CA ARG A 11 -2.56 -3.67 -4.96
C ARG A 11 -2.67 -3.00 -3.60
N VAL A 12 -1.54 -2.89 -2.91
CA VAL A 12 -1.45 -2.20 -1.62
C VAL A 12 -0.33 -1.17 -1.66
N TYR A 13 -0.59 0.03 -1.12
CA TYR A 13 0.38 1.13 -1.06
C TYR A 13 0.39 1.79 0.31
N GLN A 14 1.58 2.30 0.69
CA GLN A 14 1.75 3.17 1.85
C GLN A 14 1.53 4.62 1.44
N HIS A 15 0.76 5.33 2.25
CA HIS A 15 0.52 6.76 2.11
C HIS A 15 1.01 7.50 3.36
N TYR A 16 1.60 8.66 3.13
CA TYR A 16 2.00 9.60 4.16
C TYR A 16 1.24 10.90 3.91
N GLU A 17 0.60 11.42 4.94
CA GLU A 17 -0.03 12.74 4.90
C GLU A 17 0.90 13.75 5.54
N ILE A 18 1.15 14.87 4.85
CA ILE A 18 1.93 15.96 5.43
C ILE A 18 0.93 16.99 5.94
N ARG A 19 0.82 17.11 7.27
CA ARG A 19 0.04 18.17 7.92
C ARG A 19 0.95 19.34 8.25
N LYS A 20 0.54 20.55 7.84
CA LYS A 20 1.21 21.79 8.24
C LYS A 20 0.45 22.39 9.43
N THR A 21 1.14 22.60 10.54
CA THR A 21 0.58 23.28 11.71
C THR A 21 1.49 24.45 12.05
N GLY A 22 1.06 25.66 11.71
CA GLY A 22 1.89 26.87 11.84
C GLY A 22 3.20 26.74 11.04
N ARG A 23 4.34 26.92 11.74
CA ARG A 23 5.70 26.82 11.14
C ARG A 23 6.24 25.39 11.04
N LYS A 24 5.57 24.38 11.60
CA LYS A 24 6.05 22.99 11.62
C LYS A 24 5.32 22.13 10.59
N ARG A 25 6.07 21.21 9.95
CA ARG A 25 5.53 20.15 9.08
C ARG A 25 5.52 18.85 9.87
N LEU A 26 4.35 18.25 10.03
CA LEU A 26 4.18 16.94 10.66
C LEU A 26 3.92 15.92 9.55
N ILE A 27 4.68 14.84 9.56
CA ILE A 27 4.46 13.71 8.66
C ILE A 27 3.60 12.69 9.42
N CYS A 28 2.35 12.55 9.02
CA CYS A 28 1.40 11.59 9.56
C CYS A 28 1.40 10.33 8.67
N GLY A 29 1.79 9.19 9.22
CA GLY A 29 1.81 7.92 8.50
C GLY A 29 2.75 6.90 9.15
N PRO A 30 2.95 5.72 8.53
CA PRO A 30 2.34 5.28 7.27
C PRO A 30 0.88 4.82 7.44
N TYR A 31 0.06 5.11 6.43
CA TYR A 31 -1.30 4.59 6.28
C TYR A 31 -1.36 3.62 5.10
N TRP A 32 -2.01 2.49 5.29
CA TRP A 32 -2.16 1.47 4.26
C TRP A 32 -3.48 1.63 3.52
N PHE A 33 -3.38 1.58 2.20
CA PHE A 33 -4.53 1.60 1.30
C PHE A 33 -4.48 0.41 0.35
N GLY A 34 -5.61 -0.28 0.23
CA GLY A 34 -5.84 -1.34 -0.74
C GLY A 34 -6.53 -0.76 -1.97
N TYR A 35 -6.14 -1.23 -3.15
CA TYR A 35 -6.64 -0.79 -4.43
C TYR A 35 -7.12 -1.98 -5.25
N TRP A 36 -8.21 -1.79 -5.97
CA TRP A 36 -8.71 -2.75 -6.95
C TRP A 36 -9.42 -2.04 -8.10
N GLN A 37 -9.62 -2.74 -9.21
CA GLN A 37 -10.47 -2.26 -10.28
C GLN A 37 -11.85 -2.89 -10.15
N GLU A 38 -12.88 -2.06 -10.28
CA GLU A 38 -14.27 -2.49 -10.31
C GLU A 38 -14.99 -1.67 -11.38
N ASN A 39 -15.54 -2.35 -12.39
CA ASN A 39 -16.24 -1.73 -13.53
C ASN A 39 -15.45 -0.60 -14.21
N GLY A 40 -14.17 -0.86 -14.50
CA GLY A 40 -13.28 0.12 -15.15
C GLY A 40 -12.86 1.30 -14.27
N LYS A 41 -13.31 1.37 -13.01
CA LYS A 41 -12.92 2.41 -12.06
C LYS A 41 -11.96 1.86 -11.01
N GLN A 42 -10.91 2.61 -10.71
CA GLN A 42 -10.04 2.29 -9.59
C GLN A 42 -10.76 2.63 -8.28
N ARG A 43 -10.93 1.62 -7.43
CA ARG A 43 -11.42 1.76 -6.06
C ARG A 43 -10.26 1.69 -5.09
N ARG A 44 -10.42 2.35 -3.95
CA ARG A 44 -9.48 2.31 -2.82
C ARG A 44 -10.23 2.07 -1.52
N VAL A 45 -9.61 1.34 -0.61
CA VAL A 45 -10.09 1.15 0.77
C VAL A 45 -8.97 1.49 1.74
N TYR A 46 -9.33 2.17 2.81
CA TYR A 46 -8.43 2.38 3.93
C TYR A 46 -8.32 1.08 4.73
N ILE A 47 -7.10 0.57 4.86
CA ILE A 47 -6.81 -0.66 5.59
C ILE A 47 -6.55 -0.34 7.06
N GLY A 48 -5.73 0.68 7.32
CA GLY A 48 -5.30 1.02 8.67
C GLY A 48 -3.87 1.55 8.72
N LYS A 49 -3.37 1.74 9.95
CA LYS A 49 -1.96 2.10 10.21
C LYS A 49 -1.03 0.90 10.10
N GLU A 50 -1.57 -0.30 10.36
CA GLU A 50 -0.85 -1.57 10.26
C GLU A 50 -1.42 -2.39 9.10
N MET A 51 -0.53 -3.07 8.37
CA MET A 51 -0.94 -3.91 7.26
C MET A 51 -1.38 -5.28 7.80
N PRO A 52 -2.55 -5.79 7.39
CA PRO A 52 -2.97 -7.13 7.75
C PRO A 52 -2.05 -8.15 7.08
N ALA A 53 -1.68 -9.20 7.82
CA ALA A 53 -0.80 -10.27 7.33
C ALA A 53 -1.34 -10.91 6.04
N GLY A 54 -2.67 -10.98 5.93
CA GLY A 54 -3.37 -11.46 4.75
C GLY A 54 -3.05 -10.69 3.47
N LEU A 55 -2.60 -9.43 3.50
CA LEU A 55 -2.27 -8.66 2.29
C LEU A 55 -0.76 -8.56 2.02
N LYS A 56 0.07 -9.14 2.88
CA LYS A 56 1.55 -9.09 2.77
C LYS A 56 2.04 -9.75 1.49
N TYR A 57 1.36 -10.79 1.02
CA TYR A 57 1.71 -11.50 -0.21
C TYR A 57 1.66 -10.60 -1.45
N LEU A 58 0.81 -9.55 -1.47
CA LEU A 58 0.72 -8.62 -2.60
C LEU A 58 1.96 -7.74 -2.73
N ILE A 59 2.60 -7.43 -1.60
CA ILE A 59 3.86 -6.70 -1.57
C ILE A 59 5.01 -7.64 -1.96
N ASP A 60 5.07 -8.83 -1.37
CA ASP A 60 6.11 -9.82 -1.65
C ASP A 60 6.10 -10.28 -3.12
N GLY A 61 4.90 -10.54 -3.65
CA GLY A 61 4.69 -10.93 -5.05
C GLY A 61 5.08 -9.84 -6.05
N ARG A 62 5.01 -8.55 -5.66
CA ARG A 62 5.46 -7.43 -6.50
C ARG A 62 6.97 -7.47 -6.75
N PHE A 63 7.74 -8.04 -5.83
CA PHE A 63 9.19 -8.20 -5.97
C PHE A 63 9.57 -9.46 -6.77
N LYS A 64 8.63 -10.39 -6.99
CA LYS A 64 8.83 -11.64 -7.73
C LYS A 64 8.29 -11.53 -9.16
N LYS A 65 8.89 -10.67 -9.99
CA LYS A 65 8.72 -10.80 -11.45
C LYS A 65 9.68 -11.89 -11.95
N PRO A 66 9.21 -12.92 -12.70
CA PRO A 66 10.11 -13.90 -13.30
C PRO A 66 11.04 -13.17 -14.28
N GLY A 67 12.34 -13.12 -13.96
CA GLY A 67 13.37 -12.46 -14.79
C GLY A 67 14.18 -11.35 -14.07
N TYR A 68 13.74 -10.84 -12.93
CA TYR A 68 14.48 -9.82 -12.17
C TYR A 68 14.81 -10.32 -10.76
N LYS A 69 15.91 -11.07 -10.60
CA LYS A 69 16.36 -11.59 -9.29
C LYS A 69 16.69 -10.48 -8.28
N ASN A 70 17.05 -9.27 -8.73
CA ASN A 70 17.62 -8.21 -7.89
C ASN A 70 16.95 -6.82 -8.07
N TYR A 71 15.73 -6.72 -8.60
CA TYR A 71 15.07 -5.41 -8.69
C TYR A 71 14.43 -5.02 -7.34
N ALA A 72 15.27 -4.58 -6.41
CA ALA A 72 14.82 -3.70 -5.35
C ALA A 72 14.46 -2.36 -6.01
N TRP A 73 13.19 -1.93 -5.91
CA TRP A 73 12.83 -0.55 -6.23
C TRP A 73 13.86 0.40 -5.60
N PRO A 74 14.37 1.42 -6.32
CA PRO A 74 15.52 2.24 -5.89
C PRO A 74 15.28 3.08 -4.61
N GLY A 75 14.16 2.91 -3.92
CA GLY A 75 13.79 3.65 -2.71
C GLY A 75 14.05 2.93 -1.38
N ARG A 76 14.81 1.83 -1.36
CA ARG A 76 15.21 1.17 -0.10
C ARG A 76 16.62 0.58 -0.13
N ALA A 77 17.54 1.24 -0.83
CA ALA A 77 18.95 1.11 -0.48
C ALA A 77 19.13 1.75 0.90
N ARG A 78 19.67 0.97 1.83
CA ARG A 78 19.86 1.30 3.24
C ARG A 78 21.04 2.24 3.43
#